data_AF-A0A0F2PTC5-F1
#
_entry.id   AF-A0A0F2PTC5-F1
#
_cell.length_a   1.000
_cell.length_b   1.000
_cell.length_c   1.000
_cell.angle_alpha   90.00
_cell.angle_beta   90.00
_cell.angle_gamma   90.00
#
_symmetry.space_group_name_H-M   'P 1'
#
loop_
_entity.id
_entity.type
_entity.pdbx_description
1 polymer ?
#
loop_
_entity_poly.entity_id
_entity_poly.type
_entity_poly.pdbx_seq_one_letter_code
_entity_poly.pdbx_strand_id
1 'polypeptide(L)' 'MLGKEDDGFKYAMMTLDRTRPVVGAQALGLAQWALDYAVRHTKERVQFGKTIATFQGLQFMTADMVTRVEAATPTDLQGG' A
#
# COMPACT_ATOMS: atom_id res chain seq x y z
N MET A 1 14.76 -23.72 29.38
CA MET A 1 15.52 -23.65 28.10
C MET A 1 14.53 -23.85 26.96
N LEU A 2 14.34 -22.83 26.11
CA LEU A 2 13.45 -22.86 24.94
C LEU A 2 14.21 -23.51 23.77
N GLY A 3 14.04 -24.83 23.58
CA GLY A 3 14.57 -25.58 22.43
C GLY A 3 16.02 -26.08 22.57
N LYS A 4 16.38 -27.11 21.79
CA LYS A 4 17.75 -27.65 21.70
C LYS A 4 18.68 -26.59 21.07
N GLU A 5 19.92 -26.53 21.57
CA GLU A 5 20.99 -25.77 20.91
C GLU A 5 21.03 -26.17 19.42
N ASP A 6 21.05 -25.15 18.55
CA ASP A 6 21.06 -25.18 17.07
C ASP A 6 19.71 -24.96 16.33
N ASP A 7 18.55 -24.97 17.00
CA ASP A 7 17.25 -24.64 16.35
C ASP A 7 16.82 -23.16 16.48
N GLY A 8 17.58 -22.33 17.20
CA GLY A 8 17.25 -20.92 17.47
C GLY A 8 17.11 -20.07 16.19
N PHE A 9 17.94 -20.33 15.18
CA PHE A 9 17.87 -19.63 13.89
C PHE A 9 16.61 -20.00 13.10
N LYS A 10 16.18 -21.27 13.17
CA LYS A 10 14.93 -21.75 12.56
C LYS A 10 13.71 -21.13 13.23
N TYR A 11 13.68 -21.07 14.56
CA TYR A 11 12.58 -20.43 15.29
C TYR A 11 12.52 -18.91 15.03
N ALA A 12 13.68 -18.25 14.94
CA ALA A 12 13.75 -16.83 14.56
C ALA A 12 13.22 -16.58 13.15
N MET A 13 13.61 -17.42 12.17
CA MET A 13 13.11 -17.33 10.80
C MET A 13 11.61 -17.62 10.69
N MET A 14 11.07 -18.63 11.38
CA MET A 14 9.62 -18.89 11.41
C MET A 14 8.82 -17.74 12.03
N THR A 15 9.39 -17.07 13.04
CA THR A 15 8.78 -15.90 13.66
C THR A 15 8.82 -14.71 12.72
N LEU A 16 9.93 -14.50 12.00
CA LEU A 16 10.08 -13.45 11.00
C LEU A 16 9.16 -13.65 9.79
N ASP A 17 9.01 -14.89 9.31
CA ASP A 17 8.10 -15.21 8.22
C ASP A 17 6.64 -14.95 8.59
N ARG A 18 6.28 -15.06 9.88
CA ARG A 18 4.96 -14.65 10.39
C ARG A 18 4.79 -13.14 10.49
N THR A 19 5.84 -12.36 10.73
CA THR A 19 5.71 -10.90 10.87
C THR A 19 5.76 -10.16 9.53
N ARG A 20 6.43 -10.71 8.51
CA ARG A 20 6.47 -10.15 7.14
C ARG A 20 5.09 -9.80 6.55
N PRO A 21 4.08 -10.68 6.56
CA PRO A 21 2.75 -10.33 6.02
C PRO A 21 2.04 -9.25 6.87
N VAL A 22 2.29 -9.19 8.18
CA VAL A 22 1.71 -8.16 9.05
C VAL A 22 2.26 -6.78 8.72
N VAL A 23 3.58 -6.68 8.53
CA VAL A 23 4.24 -5.42 8.13
C VAL A 23 3.78 -5.00 6.73
N GLY A 24 3.64 -5.95 5.81
CA GLY A 24 3.10 -5.71 4.47
C GLY A 24 1.68 -5.15 4.52
N ALA A 25 0.78 -5.79 5.28
CA ALA A 25 -0.60 -5.34 5.43
C ALA A 25 -0.70 -3.93 6.05
N GLN A 26 0.16 -3.60 7.01
CA GLN A 26 0.22 -2.25 7.60
C GLN A 26 0.69 -1.21 6.59
N ALA A 27 1.75 -1.51 5.83
CA ALA A 27 2.25 -0.62 4.79
C ALA A 27 1.20 -0.37 3.70
N LEU A 28 0.44 -1.42 3.32
CA LEU A 28 -0.65 -1.32 2.35
C LEU A 28 -1.81 -0.47 2.85
N GLY A 29 -2.25 -0.68 4.10
CA GLY A 29 -3.30 0.13 4.70
C GLY A 29 -2.94 1.62 4.74
N LEU A 30 -1.67 1.94 5.05
CA LEU A 30 -1.19 3.32 5.04
C LEU A 30 -1.13 3.89 3.62
N ALA A 31 -0.69 3.11 2.64
CA ALA A 31 -0.64 3.54 1.24
C ALA A 31 -2.04 3.81 0.67
N GLN A 32 -3.02 2.94 0.98
CA GLN A 32 -4.42 3.15 0.60
C GLN A 32 -5.00 4.42 1.22
N TRP A 33 -4.72 4.67 2.50
CA TRP A 33 -5.17 5.87 3.19
C TRP A 33 -4.55 7.15 2.61
N ALA A 34 -3.24 7.11 2.34
CA ALA A 34 -2.54 8.23 1.71
C ALA A 34 -3.08 8.53 0.31
N LEU A 35 -3.42 7.49 -0.46
CA LEU A 35 -4.04 7.61 -1.77
C LEU A 35 -5.44 8.26 -1.69
N ASP A 36 -6.29 7.80 -0.77
CA ASP A 36 -7.62 8.38 -0.58
C ASP A 36 -7.53 9.86 -0.17
N TYR A 37 -6.61 10.19 0.74
CA TYR A 37 -6.34 11.56 1.14
C TYR A 37 -5.87 12.43 -0.05
N ALA A 38 -4.93 11.91 -0.86
CA ALA A 38 -4.45 12.59 -2.05
C ALA A 38 -5.59 12.83 -3.04
N VAL A 39 -6.39 11.80 -3.36
CA VAL A 39 -7.54 11.93 -4.27
C VAL A 39 -8.52 12.98 -3.76
N ARG A 40 -8.87 12.97 -2.48
CA ARG A 40 -9.76 13.97 -1.89
C ARG A 40 -9.17 15.37 -2.00
N HIS A 41 -7.90 15.55 -1.64
CA HIS A 41 -7.23 16.84 -1.74
C HIS A 41 -7.21 17.40 -3.17
N THR A 42 -7.00 16.51 -4.15
CA THR A 42 -6.96 16.91 -5.57
C THR A 42 -8.32 17.32 -6.14
N LYS A 43 -9.41 16.85 -5.54
CA LYS A 43 -10.78 17.25 -5.88
C LYS A 43 -11.19 18.56 -5.21
N GLU A 44 -10.74 18.82 -3.99
CA GLU A 44 -11.08 20.02 -3.22
C GLU A 44 -10.27 21.26 -3.67
N ARG A 45 -9.02 21.06 -4.09
CA ARG A 45 -8.16 22.16 -4.56
C ARG A 45 -8.51 22.61 -5.97
N VAL A 46 -8.93 23.87 -6.09
CA VAL A 46 -9.15 24.57 -7.36
C VAL A 46 -7.98 25.52 -7.62
N GLN A 47 -7.28 25.36 -8.73
CA GLN A 47 -6.21 26.26 -9.15
C GLN A 47 -6.24 26.46 -10.67
N PHE A 48 -5.96 27.66 -11.14
CA PHE A 48 -6.10 28.04 -12.56
C PHE A 48 -7.52 27.83 -13.13
N GLY A 49 -8.55 28.06 -12.29
CA GLY A 49 -9.95 27.98 -12.68
C GLY A 49 -10.52 26.56 -12.83
N LYS A 50 -9.77 25.52 -12.46
CA LYS A 50 -10.19 24.10 -12.50
C LYS A 50 -9.64 23.31 -11.31
N THR A 51 -10.27 22.19 -10.97
CA THR A 51 -9.78 21.31 -9.90
C THR A 51 -8.44 20.70 -10.30
N ILE A 52 -7.52 20.53 -9.36
CA ILE A 52 -6.19 20.02 -9.69
C ILE A 52 -6.24 18.56 -10.18
N ALA A 53 -7.30 17.82 -9.86
CA ALA A 53 -7.60 16.51 -10.40
C ALA A 53 -7.76 16.46 -11.95
N THR A 54 -7.96 17.61 -12.61
CA THR A 54 -8.09 17.67 -14.09
C THR A 54 -6.76 17.84 -14.81
N PHE A 55 -5.65 18.08 -14.09
CA PHE A 55 -4.33 18.14 -14.71
C PHE A 55 -3.84 16.73 -15.03
N GLN A 56 -3.54 16.46 -16.30
CA GLN A 56 -3.07 15.13 -16.76
C GLN A 56 -1.83 14.63 -16.00
N GLY A 57 -0.91 15.52 -15.60
CA GLY A 57 0.25 15.13 -14.78
C GLY A 57 -0.15 14.59 -13.40
N LEU A 58 -1.19 15.17 -12.79
CA LEU A 58 -1.73 14.68 -11.53
C LEU A 58 -2.52 13.38 -11.70
N GLN A 59 -3.26 13.26 -12.81
CA GLN A 59 -3.98 12.02 -13.15
C GLN A 59 -3.02 10.84 -13.33
N PHE A 60 -1.89 11.04 -13.99
CA PHE A 60 -0.89 10.00 -14.20
C PHE A 60 -0.23 9.57 -12.88
N MET A 61 0.12 10.54 -12.02
CA MET A 61 0.65 10.24 -10.69
C MET A 61 -0.36 9.48 -9.81
N THR A 62 -1.62 9.92 -9.78
CA THR A 62 -2.66 9.23 -9.02
C THR A 62 -2.94 7.84 -9.58
N ALA A 63 -2.98 7.67 -10.91
CA ALA A 63 -3.18 6.37 -11.53
C ALA A 63 -2.03 5.39 -11.20
N ASP A 64 -0.77 5.83 -11.27
CA ASP A 64 0.38 4.98 -10.88
C ASP A 64 0.34 4.60 -9.39
N MET A 65 -0.07 5.52 -8.51
CA MET A 65 -0.28 5.20 -7.09
C MET A 65 -1.40 4.16 -6.88
N VAL A 66 -2.54 4.30 -7.57
CA VAL A 66 -3.62 3.30 -7.55
C VAL A 66 -3.10 1.95 -8.01
N THR A 67 -2.46 1.88 -9.18
CA THR A 67 -1.94 0.63 -9.75
C THR A 67 -0.96 -0.07 -8.80
N ARG A 68 -0.08 0.67 -8.11
CA ARG A 68 0.86 0.08 -7.15
C ARG A 68 0.19 -0.46 -5.89
N VAL A 69 -0.85 0.23 -5.39
CA VAL A 69 -1.60 -0.20 -4.21
C VAL A 69 -2.46 -1.42 -4.54
N GLU A 70 -3.11 -1.42 -5.72
CA GLU A 70 -3.86 -2.57 -6.23
C GLU A 70 -2.92 -3.76 -6.49
N ALA A 71 -1.77 -3.56 -7.15
CA ALA A 71 -0.81 -4.64 -7.41
C ALA A 71 -0.25 -5.30 -6.14
N ALA A 72 -0.23 -4.57 -5.02
CA ALA A 72 0.24 -5.07 -3.75
C ALA A 72 -0.91 -5.60 -2.86
N THR A 73 -2.17 -5.31 -3.21
CA THR A 73 -3.36 -5.87 -2.56
C THR A 73 -3.86 -7.06 -3.39
N PRO A 74 -3.91 -8.31 -2.87
CA PRO A 74 -4.20 -9.50 -3.68
C PRO A 74 -5.64 -9.61 -4.25
N THR A 75 -6.44 -8.54 -4.25
CA THR A 75 -7.89 -8.56 -4.52
C THR A 75 -8.29 -8.54 -6.00
N ASP A 76 -7.33 -8.48 -6.93
CA ASP A 76 -7.56 -8.43 -8.39
C ASP A 76 -8.09 -9.74 -9.03
N LEU A 77 -8.71 -10.65 -8.27
CA LEU A 77 -9.46 -11.80 -8.81
C LEU A 77 -10.99 -11.57 -8.90
N GLN A 78 -11.49 -10.36 -8.66
CA GLN A 78 -12.92 -10.03 -8.87
C GLN A 78 -13.09 -8.80 -9.77
N GLY A 79 -12.91 -8.98 -11.08
CA GLY A 79 -13.11 -7.92 -12.06
C GLY A 79 -13.10 -8.44 -13.49
N GLY A 80 -13.92 -9.45 -13.76
CA GLY A 80 -14.27 -9.93 -15.11
C GLY A 80 -15.77 -9.89 -15.31
#